data_AF-A0AAW1HSB7-F1
#
_entry.id   AF-A0AAW1HSB7-F1
#
_cell.length_a   1.000
_cell.length_b   1.000
_cell.length_c   1.000
_cell.angle_alpha   90.00
_cell.angle_beta   90.00
_cell.angle_gamma   90.00
#
_symmetry.space_group_name_H-M   'P 1'
#
loop_
_entity.id
_entity.type
_entity.pdbx_description
1 polymer ?
#
loop_
_entity_poly.entity_id
_entity_poly.type
_entity_poly.pdbx_seq_one_letter_code
_entity_poly.pdbx_strand_id
1 'polypeptide(L)'
;MQSSRADAHTTQREHPLDDRPGAREERAARGRRGDRGLSSDHLPVMFTIGDVRRRSMGRIPNDYGKANWRQFREEVSRGWNMRTRLETIADLEDAVEAMTRKIQEAMKVTIPTKKIDPFRSSELPQQVLEEIRERNRLRRRYQRTREAKTRVEMSKANRRIQNSIRQHRNDVYRNRLTKVNVRDGSFWNLTKHLRKQYQPITSLEDENGSIAMEDEEIAAMAARTFDGYHQVPDTDQETVEHVEQVVDLFLLNHPPFPGSAGRL
;
A
#
# COMPACT_ATOMS: atom_id res chain seq x y z
N MET A 1 16.91 44.15 -61.89
CA MET A 1 16.98 42.71 -61.56
C MET A 1 16.20 42.48 -60.27
N GLN A 2 14.90 42.24 -60.42
CA GLN A 2 13.99 41.93 -59.32
C GLN A 2 14.04 40.42 -59.11
N SER A 3 14.45 39.97 -57.93
CA SER A 3 14.41 38.56 -57.54
C SER A 3 13.38 38.38 -56.44
N SER A 4 12.40 37.55 -56.78
CA SER A 4 11.26 37.12 -55.99
C SER A 4 11.73 36.37 -54.73
N ARG A 5 11.30 36.82 -53.55
CA ARG A 5 11.49 36.09 -52.29
C ARG A 5 10.11 35.59 -51.85
N ALA A 6 9.94 34.27 -51.90
CA ALA A 6 8.74 33.59 -51.46
C ALA A 6 8.70 33.56 -49.93
N ASP A 7 7.76 34.29 -49.34
CA ASP A 7 7.47 34.22 -47.91
C ASP A 7 6.54 33.03 -47.64
N ALA A 8 7.08 32.03 -46.94
CA ALA A 8 6.31 30.90 -46.43
C ALA A 8 5.45 31.36 -45.24
N HIS A 9 4.15 31.48 -45.46
CA HIS A 9 3.17 31.64 -44.39
C HIS A 9 3.11 30.37 -43.52
N THR A 10 3.85 30.37 -42.42
CA THR A 10 3.63 29.45 -41.30
C THR A 10 2.44 29.97 -40.49
N THR A 11 1.29 29.32 -40.67
CA THR A 11 0.07 29.55 -39.89
C THR A 11 0.34 29.19 -38.44
N GLN A 12 0.42 30.19 -37.56
CA GLN A 12 0.31 29.98 -36.12
C GLN A 12 -1.12 29.51 -35.82
N ARG A 13 -1.27 28.24 -35.44
CA ARG A 13 -2.49 27.74 -34.80
C ARG A 13 -2.53 28.32 -33.39
N GLU A 14 -3.29 29.38 -33.20
CA GLU A 14 -3.67 29.80 -31.86
C GLU A 14 -4.50 28.69 -31.20
N HIS A 15 -3.99 28.17 -30.08
CA HIS A 15 -4.72 27.30 -29.19
C HIS A 15 -5.73 28.14 -28.40
N PRO A 16 -7.05 27.89 -28.49
CA PRO A 16 -8.00 28.58 -27.65
C PRO A 16 -7.83 28.13 -26.19
N LEU A 17 -7.56 29.08 -25.31
CA LEU A 17 -7.72 28.95 -23.87
C LEU A 17 -9.20 28.70 -23.58
N ASP A 18 -9.57 27.43 -23.48
CA ASP A 18 -10.92 26.98 -23.11
C ASP A 18 -11.08 27.16 -21.58
N ASP A 19 -11.37 28.41 -21.19
CA ASP A 19 -11.65 28.81 -19.81
C ASP A 19 -13.07 28.37 -19.43
N ARG A 20 -13.25 27.06 -19.23
CA ARG A 20 -14.52 26.49 -18.75
C ARG A 20 -14.46 26.28 -17.23
N PRO A 21 -15.32 26.97 -16.45
CA PRO A 21 -15.45 26.72 -15.02
C PRO A 21 -16.24 25.42 -14.81
N GLY A 22 -15.54 24.29 -14.85
CA GLY A 22 -16.15 22.96 -14.63
C GLY A 22 -15.17 21.82 -14.42
N ALA A 23 -13.90 21.97 -14.81
CA ALA A 23 -12.94 20.87 -14.79
C ALA A 23 -12.28 20.58 -13.42
N ARG A 24 -12.61 21.34 -12.36
CA ARG A 24 -12.04 21.14 -11.01
C ARG A 24 -12.85 20.19 -10.10
N GLU A 25 -14.11 19.89 -10.40
CA GLU A 25 -14.92 19.02 -9.53
C GLU A 25 -14.83 17.52 -9.89
N GLU A 26 -14.42 17.16 -11.11
CA GLU A 26 -14.54 15.77 -11.57
C GLU A 26 -13.32 14.89 -11.20
N ARG A 27 -12.19 15.48 -10.78
CA ARG A 27 -10.99 14.72 -10.38
C ARG A 27 -10.97 14.28 -8.92
N ALA A 28 -11.92 14.70 -8.08
CA ALA A 28 -11.95 14.33 -6.65
C ALA A 28 -12.68 13.00 -6.34
N ALA A 29 -13.26 12.32 -7.34
CA ALA A 29 -14.05 11.10 -7.12
C ALA A 29 -13.25 9.79 -7.18
N ARG A 30 -11.97 9.79 -7.60
CA ARG A 30 -11.14 8.57 -7.67
C ARG A 30 -10.23 8.40 -6.46
N GLY A 31 -10.82 8.43 -5.27
CA GLY A 31 -10.18 7.95 -4.05
C GLY A 31 -10.38 6.45 -3.88
N ARG A 32 -9.50 5.62 -4.45
CA ARG A 32 -9.38 4.20 -4.10
C ARG A 32 -9.09 4.09 -2.59
N ARG A 33 -10.10 3.77 -1.77
CA ARG A 33 -9.92 3.41 -0.35
C ARG A 33 -10.89 2.30 0.04
N GLY A 34 -10.38 1.08 0.06
CA GLY A 34 -10.80 -0.05 0.90
C GLY A 34 -12.29 -0.16 1.22
N ASP A 35 -13.11 -0.33 0.19
CA ASP A 35 -14.52 -0.71 0.35
C ASP A 35 -14.60 -2.22 0.58
N ARG A 36 -14.79 -2.65 1.82
CA ARG A 36 -15.28 -4.01 2.13
C ARG A 36 -16.79 -3.97 2.40
N GLY A 37 -17.53 -3.25 1.57
CA GLY A 37 -18.96 -3.08 1.66
C GLY A 37 -19.66 -3.32 0.33
N LEU A 38 -19.49 -4.53 -0.23
CA LEU A 38 -20.23 -5.09 -1.36
C LEU A 38 -20.59 -4.05 -2.43
N SER A 39 -19.66 -3.78 -3.34
CA SER A 39 -19.85 -2.94 -4.53
C SER A 39 -20.74 -3.62 -5.60
N SER A 40 -21.67 -4.47 -5.18
CA SER A 40 -22.56 -5.20 -6.08
C SER A 40 -23.86 -4.42 -6.18
N ASP A 41 -24.38 -4.29 -7.40
CA ASP A 41 -25.70 -3.70 -7.66
C ASP A 41 -26.85 -4.61 -7.22
N HIS A 42 -26.54 -5.79 -6.67
CA HIS A 42 -27.49 -6.73 -6.12
C HIS A 42 -27.82 -6.43 -4.64
N LEU A 43 -29.12 -6.43 -4.31
CA LEU A 43 -29.60 -6.40 -2.94
C LEU A 43 -29.46 -7.80 -2.30
N PRO A 44 -28.87 -7.92 -1.09
CA PRO A 44 -28.77 -9.22 -0.43
C PRO A 44 -30.17 -9.72 -0.03
N VAL A 45 -30.42 -11.00 -0.30
CA VAL A 45 -31.59 -11.72 0.24
C VAL A 45 -31.21 -12.28 1.60
N MET A 46 -31.99 -11.93 2.63
CA MET A 46 -31.78 -12.39 4.01
C MET A 46 -32.91 -13.34 4.39
N PHE A 47 -32.56 -14.55 4.81
CA PHE A 47 -33.49 -15.52 5.36
C PHE A 47 -33.12 -15.83 6.80
N THR A 48 -34.13 -16.12 7.62
CA THR A 48 -33.95 -16.54 9.01
C THR A 48 -34.20 -18.04 9.09
N ILE A 49 -33.19 -18.82 9.44
CA ILE A 49 -33.34 -20.25 9.71
C ILE A 49 -33.59 -20.40 11.21
N GLY A 50 -34.66 -21.11 11.58
CA GLY A 50 -34.99 -21.45 12.97
C GLY A 50 -33.86 -22.24 13.63
N ASP A 51 -33.53 -21.82 14.86
CA ASP A 51 -32.50 -22.30 15.79
C ASP A 51 -31.64 -23.52 15.37
N VAL A 52 -30.62 -23.31 14.52
CA VAL A 52 -29.49 -24.25 14.41
C VAL A 52 -28.46 -23.88 15.47
N ARG A 53 -28.76 -24.16 16.73
CA ARG A 53 -27.78 -24.08 17.82
C ARG A 53 -26.79 -25.24 17.71
N ARG A 54 -25.66 -24.97 17.04
CA ARG A 54 -24.33 -25.30 17.57
C ARG A 54 -23.37 -24.17 17.22
N ARG A 55 -23.41 -23.08 17.99
CA ARG A 55 -22.21 -22.26 18.15
C ARG A 55 -21.18 -23.17 18.82
N SER A 56 -20.28 -23.78 18.04
CA SER A 56 -19.09 -24.40 18.63
C SER A 56 -18.20 -23.27 19.14
N MET A 57 -18.47 -22.79 20.34
CA MET A 57 -17.58 -21.90 21.06
C MET A 57 -16.20 -22.58 21.09
N GLY A 58 -15.20 -21.95 20.47
CA GLY A 58 -13.81 -22.43 20.52
C GLY A 58 -13.28 -23.26 19.33
N ARG A 59 -14.04 -23.50 18.24
CA ARG A 59 -13.42 -24.12 17.05
C ARG A 59 -12.61 -23.10 16.27
N ILE A 60 -11.28 -23.24 16.32
CA ILE A 60 -10.38 -22.52 15.42
C ILE A 60 -10.65 -23.02 13.99
N PRO A 61 -11.03 -22.15 13.05
CA PRO A 61 -11.35 -22.58 11.69
C PRO A 61 -10.11 -23.10 10.96
N ASN A 62 -10.31 -24.09 10.11
CA ASN A 62 -9.26 -24.61 9.22
C ASN A 62 -8.81 -23.54 8.21
N ASP A 63 -7.52 -23.55 7.88
CA ASP A 63 -6.90 -22.73 6.85
C ASP A 63 -6.73 -23.54 5.56
N TYR A 64 -7.83 -23.72 4.83
CA TYR A 64 -7.85 -24.45 3.56
C TYR A 64 -6.92 -23.84 2.49
N GLY A 65 -6.56 -22.56 2.60
CA GLY A 65 -5.61 -21.91 1.70
C GLY A 65 -4.16 -22.41 1.87
N LYS A 66 -3.84 -22.99 3.03
CA LYS A 66 -2.51 -23.56 3.34
C LYS A 66 -2.52 -25.08 3.46
N ALA A 67 -3.61 -25.72 3.06
CA ALA A 67 -3.72 -27.18 3.09
C ALA A 67 -2.72 -27.82 2.14
N ASN A 68 -2.05 -28.89 2.59
CA ASN A 68 -1.25 -29.73 1.71
C ASN A 68 -2.16 -30.74 1.00
N TRP A 69 -2.75 -30.33 -0.13
CA TRP A 69 -3.71 -31.16 -0.87
C TRP A 69 -3.13 -32.45 -1.43
N ARG A 70 -1.81 -32.47 -1.74
CA ARG A 70 -1.13 -33.68 -2.21
C ARG A 70 -1.09 -34.72 -1.10
N GLN A 71 -0.60 -34.33 0.08
CA GLN A 71 -0.57 -35.20 1.25
C GLN A 71 -1.99 -35.59 1.71
N PHE A 72 -2.96 -34.67 1.63
CA PHE A 72 -4.36 -35.00 1.95
C PHE A 72 -4.88 -36.13 1.06
N ARG A 73 -4.60 -36.08 -0.25
CA ARG A 73 -4.98 -37.14 -1.19
C ARG A 73 -4.33 -38.47 -0.83
N GLU A 74 -3.02 -38.47 -0.58
CA GLU A 74 -2.28 -39.67 -0.16
C GLU A 74 -2.85 -40.25 1.15
N GLU A 75 -3.14 -39.40 2.13
CA GLU A 75 -3.69 -39.79 3.42
C GLU A 75 -5.08 -40.42 3.30
N VAL A 76 -5.95 -39.88 2.43
CA VAL A 76 -7.29 -40.42 2.15
C VAL A 76 -7.23 -41.71 1.35
N SER A 77 -6.34 -41.79 0.35
CA SER A 77 -6.22 -42.97 -0.53
C SER A 77 -5.53 -44.16 0.17
N ARG A 78 -4.70 -43.90 1.17
CA ARG A 78 -3.96 -44.94 1.90
C ARG A 78 -4.90 -45.80 2.74
N GLY A 79 -4.89 -47.11 2.47
CA GLY A 79 -5.70 -48.09 3.20
C GLY A 79 -7.20 -48.02 2.89
N TRP A 80 -7.60 -47.32 1.83
CA TRP A 80 -8.98 -47.30 1.36
C TRP A 80 -9.35 -48.64 0.71
N ASN A 81 -10.16 -49.44 1.40
CA ASN A 81 -10.65 -50.70 0.84
C ASN A 81 -12.05 -50.51 0.25
N MET A 82 -12.13 -50.38 -1.07
CA MET A 82 -13.39 -50.24 -1.82
C MET A 82 -14.21 -51.55 -1.87
N ARG A 83 -13.74 -52.65 -1.26
CA ARG A 83 -14.35 -53.98 -1.33
C ARG A 83 -15.18 -54.35 -0.10
N THR A 84 -15.71 -53.38 0.63
CA THR A 84 -16.72 -53.64 1.66
C THR A 84 -18.01 -54.12 1.00
N ARG A 85 -18.50 -55.28 1.43
CA ARG A 85 -19.77 -55.86 0.98
C ARG A 85 -20.91 -55.06 1.62
N LEU A 86 -21.72 -54.40 0.80
CA LEU A 86 -22.82 -53.53 1.24
C LEU A 86 -24.15 -54.23 0.96
N GLU A 87 -24.56 -55.12 1.86
CA GLU A 87 -25.80 -55.91 1.67
C GLU A 87 -26.95 -55.42 2.52
N THR A 88 -26.64 -54.76 3.64
CA THR A 88 -27.62 -54.20 4.55
C THR A 88 -27.50 -52.69 4.65
N ILE A 89 -28.57 -52.05 5.13
CA ILE A 89 -28.55 -50.61 5.44
C ILE A 89 -27.50 -50.31 6.54
N ALA A 90 -27.29 -51.23 7.47
CA ALA A 90 -26.27 -51.09 8.51
C ALA A 90 -24.85 -51.04 7.91
N ASP A 91 -24.55 -51.93 6.96
CA ASP A 91 -23.25 -51.94 6.27
C ASP A 91 -23.00 -50.62 5.52
N LEU A 92 -24.05 -50.03 4.96
CA LEU A 92 -23.98 -48.74 4.28
C LEU A 92 -23.65 -47.60 5.25
N GLU A 93 -24.36 -47.52 6.38
CA GLU A 93 -24.11 -46.50 7.41
C GLU A 93 -22.71 -46.62 7.99
N ASP A 94 -22.26 -47.84 8.29
CA ASP A 94 -20.90 -48.11 8.79
C ASP A 94 -19.82 -47.70 7.79
N ALA A 95 -20.05 -47.96 6.49
CA ALA A 95 -19.14 -47.54 5.42
C ALA A 95 -19.09 -46.01 5.30
N VAL A 96 -20.23 -45.31 5.39
CA VAL A 96 -20.30 -43.84 5.38
C VAL A 96 -19.62 -43.25 6.61
N GLU A 97 -19.79 -43.86 7.78
CA GLU A 97 -19.13 -43.40 9.01
C GLU A 97 -17.62 -43.61 8.93
N ALA A 98 -17.16 -44.78 8.44
CA ALA A 98 -15.75 -45.05 8.21
C ALA A 98 -15.12 -44.07 7.21
N MET A 99 -15.82 -43.78 6.11
CA MET A 99 -15.42 -42.76 5.13
C MET A 99 -15.28 -41.39 5.78
N THR A 100 -16.29 -40.99 6.54
CA THR A 100 -16.33 -39.69 7.20
C THR A 100 -15.20 -39.54 8.21
N ARG A 101 -14.94 -40.57 9.03
CA ARG A 101 -13.83 -40.60 9.98
C ARG A 101 -12.49 -40.45 9.28
N LYS A 102 -12.26 -41.18 8.18
CA LYS A 102 -11.01 -41.08 7.41
C LYS A 102 -10.76 -39.71 6.82
N ILE A 103 -11.78 -39.11 6.22
CA ILE A 103 -11.68 -37.74 5.69
C ILE A 103 -11.35 -36.77 6.82
N GLN A 104 -12.02 -36.88 7.97
CA GLN A 104 -11.77 -36.02 9.13
C GLN A 104 -10.35 -36.20 9.71
N GLU A 105 -9.82 -37.43 9.77
CA GLU A 105 -8.45 -37.72 10.19
C GLU A 105 -7.43 -37.10 9.25
N ALA A 106 -7.59 -37.31 7.93
CA ALA A 106 -6.71 -36.72 6.93
C ALA A 106 -6.75 -35.19 6.98
N MET A 107 -7.92 -34.59 7.21
CA MET A 107 -8.06 -33.14 7.38
C MET A 107 -7.27 -32.63 8.60
N LYS A 108 -7.31 -33.33 9.74
CA LYS A 108 -6.58 -32.93 10.96
C LYS A 108 -5.06 -32.92 10.76
N VAL A 109 -4.54 -33.84 9.97
CA VAL A 109 -3.09 -33.98 9.73
C VAL A 109 -2.59 -32.95 8.70
N THR A 110 -3.38 -32.69 7.66
CA THR A 110 -2.88 -32.00 6.45
C THR A 110 -3.38 -30.57 6.30
N ILE A 111 -4.42 -30.17 7.05
CA ILE A 111 -5.01 -28.84 6.99
C ILE A 111 -4.70 -28.11 8.28
N PRO A 112 -3.83 -27.09 8.25
CA PRO A 112 -3.51 -26.33 9.45
C PRO A 112 -4.71 -25.50 9.90
N THR A 113 -4.84 -25.27 11.20
CA THR A 113 -5.82 -24.33 11.75
C THR A 113 -5.36 -22.88 11.55
N LYS A 114 -6.30 -21.96 11.29
CA LYS A 114 -5.99 -20.53 11.17
C LYS A 114 -5.44 -20.01 12.50
N LYS A 115 -4.27 -19.38 12.45
CA LYS A 115 -3.78 -18.56 13.56
C LYS A 115 -4.66 -17.33 13.64
N ILE A 116 -5.63 -17.33 14.57
CA ILE A 116 -6.33 -16.11 14.93
C ILE A 116 -5.33 -15.31 15.75
N ASP A 117 -4.79 -14.25 15.16
CA ASP A 117 -3.94 -13.31 15.87
C ASP A 117 -4.83 -12.51 16.85
N PRO A 118 -4.73 -12.73 18.17
CA PRO A 118 -5.55 -12.01 19.14
C PRO A 118 -5.27 -10.51 19.13
N PHE A 119 -4.11 -10.08 18.60
CA PHE A 119 -3.72 -8.68 18.49
C PHE A 119 -4.19 -8.00 17.20
N ARG A 120 -4.63 -8.76 16.17
CA ARG A 120 -5.24 -8.16 14.97
C ARG A 120 -6.66 -7.68 15.20
N SER A 121 -7.29 -8.12 16.27
CA SER A 121 -8.46 -7.50 16.87
C SER A 121 -8.01 -6.53 17.96
N SER A 122 -7.28 -5.46 17.60
CA SER A 122 -7.47 -4.22 18.36
C SER A 122 -8.91 -3.81 18.07
N GLU A 123 -9.84 -4.30 18.88
CA GLU A 123 -11.24 -3.95 18.77
C GLU A 123 -11.31 -2.42 18.74
N LEU A 124 -11.85 -1.88 17.65
CA LEU A 124 -12.07 -0.44 17.58
C LEU A 124 -12.91 -0.06 18.80
N PRO A 125 -12.61 1.07 19.47
CA PRO A 125 -13.42 1.52 20.58
C PRO A 125 -14.90 1.53 20.21
N GLN A 126 -15.76 1.17 21.16
CA GLN A 126 -17.21 1.09 20.94
C GLN A 126 -17.78 2.37 20.31
N GLN A 127 -17.26 3.53 20.71
CA GLN A 127 -17.59 4.84 20.11
C GLN A 127 -17.36 4.86 18.59
N VAL A 128 -16.23 4.36 18.10
CA VAL A 128 -15.91 4.30 16.67
C VAL A 128 -16.87 3.35 15.94
N LEU A 129 -17.23 2.23 16.57
CA LEU A 129 -18.20 1.29 16.01
C LEU A 129 -19.58 1.94 15.87
N GLU A 130 -20.01 2.73 16.85
CA GLU A 130 -21.27 3.48 16.80
C GLU A 130 -21.26 4.56 15.71
N GLU A 131 -20.15 5.29 15.56
CA GLU A 131 -19.97 6.25 14.47
C GLU A 131 -20.05 5.57 13.09
N ILE A 132 -19.47 4.37 12.95
CA ILE A 132 -19.57 3.55 11.72
C ILE A 132 -21.02 3.12 11.45
N ARG A 133 -21.75 2.68 12.48
CA ARG A 133 -23.18 2.31 12.36
C ARG A 133 -24.00 3.50 11.86
N GLU A 134 -23.79 4.68 12.43
CA GLU A 134 -24.50 5.89 12.04
C GLU A 134 -24.14 6.33 10.60
N ARG A 135 -22.86 6.32 10.24
CA ARG A 135 -22.44 6.57 8.85
C ARG A 135 -23.11 5.62 7.88
N ASN A 136 -23.19 4.32 8.21
CA ASN A 136 -23.85 3.33 7.37
C ASN A 136 -25.37 3.58 7.26
N ARG A 137 -26.03 4.04 8.33
CA ARG A 137 -27.43 4.48 8.30
C ARG A 137 -27.62 5.65 7.33
N LEU A 138 -26.77 6.67 7.42
CA LEU A 138 -26.78 7.83 6.50
C LEU A 138 -26.51 7.42 5.05
N ARG A 139 -25.58 6.49 4.80
CA ARG A 139 -25.34 5.94 3.46
C ARG A 139 -26.62 5.29 2.89
N ARG A 140 -27.29 4.43 3.66
CA ARG A 140 -28.53 3.77 3.21
C ARG A 140 -29.64 4.79 2.92
N ARG A 141 -29.77 5.83 3.75
CA ARG A 141 -30.72 6.93 3.51
C ARG A 141 -30.37 7.67 2.22
N TYR A 142 -29.11 8.06 2.03
CA TYR A 142 -28.67 8.76 0.83
C TYR A 142 -28.88 7.94 -0.44
N GLN A 143 -28.64 6.62 -0.40
CA GLN A 143 -28.91 5.74 -1.54
C GLN A 143 -30.38 5.74 -1.96
N ARG A 144 -31.31 5.83 -1.00
CA ARG A 144 -32.76 5.85 -1.25
C ARG A 144 -33.28 7.21 -1.68
N THR A 145 -32.89 8.28 -0.98
CA THR A 145 -33.51 9.60 -1.15
C THR A 145 -32.69 10.59 -1.98
N ARG A 146 -31.38 10.31 -2.16
CA ARG A 146 -30.41 11.18 -2.86
C ARG A 146 -30.34 12.62 -2.35
N GLU A 147 -30.82 12.88 -1.13
CA GLU A 147 -30.80 14.20 -0.49
C GLU A 147 -29.38 14.73 -0.27
N ALA A 148 -29.11 15.97 -0.69
CA ALA A 148 -27.83 16.64 -0.49
C ALA A 148 -27.46 16.79 1.01
N LYS A 149 -28.45 17.07 1.87
CA LYS A 149 -28.25 17.15 3.33
C LYS A 149 -27.68 15.84 3.89
N THR A 150 -28.24 14.70 3.49
CA THR A 150 -27.77 13.38 3.93
C THR A 150 -26.35 13.08 3.43
N ARG A 151 -25.98 13.53 2.22
CA ARG A 151 -24.58 13.43 1.72
C ARG A 151 -23.60 14.20 2.58
N VAL A 152 -23.96 15.41 3.02
CA VAL A 152 -23.14 16.25 3.90
C VAL A 152 -22.99 15.58 5.27
N GLU A 153 -24.08 15.10 5.86
CA GLU A 153 -24.07 14.38 7.14
C GLU A 153 -23.19 13.12 7.08
N MET A 154 -23.30 12.33 6.00
CA MET A 154 -22.45 11.16 5.77
C MET A 154 -20.97 11.54 5.68
N SER A 155 -20.63 12.63 4.99
CA SER A 155 -19.25 13.14 4.90
C SER A 155 -18.73 13.59 6.27
N LYS A 156 -19.56 14.26 7.08
CA LYS A 156 -19.22 14.63 8.47
C LYS A 156 -18.99 13.39 9.33
N ALA A 157 -19.83 12.36 9.22
CA ALA A 157 -19.65 11.10 9.93
C ALA A 157 -18.36 10.38 9.51
N ASN A 158 -18.02 10.36 8.22
CA ASN A 158 -16.75 9.82 7.75
C ASN A 158 -15.54 10.54 8.36
N ARG A 159 -15.57 11.88 8.42
CA ARG A 159 -14.49 12.67 9.05
C ARG A 159 -14.36 12.37 10.54
N ARG A 160 -15.48 12.25 11.26
CA ARG A 160 -15.49 11.85 12.67
C ARG A 160 -14.81 10.49 12.87
N ILE A 161 -15.22 9.47 12.12
CA ILE A 161 -14.60 8.13 12.17
C ILE A 161 -13.09 8.20 11.94
N GLN A 162 -12.64 8.93 10.91
CA GLN A 162 -11.21 9.09 10.63
C GLN A 162 -10.44 9.74 11.79
N ASN A 163 -11.04 10.76 12.40
CA ASN A 163 -10.45 11.44 13.56
C ASN A 163 -10.41 10.53 14.78
N SER A 164 -11.51 9.84 15.09
CA SER A 164 -11.61 8.92 16.23
C SER A 164 -10.63 7.73 16.09
N ILE A 165 -10.48 7.17 14.88
CA ILE A 165 -9.47 6.13 14.61
C ILE A 165 -8.05 6.69 14.78
N ARG A 166 -7.78 7.90 14.30
CA ARG A 166 -6.46 8.54 14.45
C ARG A 166 -6.14 8.78 15.92
N GLN A 167 -7.09 9.31 16.70
CA GLN A 167 -6.96 9.52 18.13
C GLN A 167 -6.69 8.21 18.85
N HIS A 168 -7.52 7.18 18.63
CA HIS A 168 -7.32 5.87 19.24
C HIS A 168 -5.94 5.28 18.94
N ARG A 169 -5.47 5.34 17.69
CA ARG A 169 -4.12 4.88 17.33
C ARG A 169 -3.03 5.66 18.05
N ASN A 170 -3.19 6.97 18.16
CA ASN A 170 -2.25 7.81 18.90
C ASN A 170 -2.25 7.45 20.39
N ASP A 171 -3.40 7.19 20.99
CA ASP A 171 -3.53 6.81 22.40
C ASP A 171 -2.89 5.45 22.66
N VAL A 172 -3.16 4.46 21.80
CA VAL A 172 -2.50 3.14 21.85
C VAL A 172 -0.98 3.29 21.73
N TYR A 173 -0.52 4.16 20.81
CA TYR A 173 0.91 4.40 20.63
C TYR A 173 1.54 5.12 21.83
N ARG A 174 0.89 6.15 22.41
CA ARG A 174 1.35 6.81 23.64
C ARG A 174 1.42 5.84 24.80
N ASN A 175 0.39 5.02 24.99
CA ASN A 175 0.39 3.97 26.02
C ASN A 175 1.52 2.97 25.79
N ARG A 176 1.81 2.61 24.53
CA ARG A 176 2.98 1.79 24.21
C ARG A 176 4.28 2.48 24.62
N LEU A 177 4.47 3.76 24.30
CA LEU A 177 5.66 4.54 24.68
C LEU A 177 5.89 4.56 26.19
N THR A 178 4.83 4.71 27.00
CA THR A 178 4.96 4.70 28.47
C THR A 178 5.46 3.37 29.05
N LYS A 179 5.28 2.27 28.32
CA LYS A 179 5.67 0.91 28.75
C LYS A 179 7.05 0.50 28.25
N VAL A 180 7.70 1.30 27.42
CA VAL A 180 9.01 0.97 26.84
C VAL A 180 10.11 1.15 27.89
N ASN A 181 11.01 0.19 27.95
CA ASN A 181 12.21 0.21 28.78
C ASN A 181 13.46 0.02 27.90
N VAL A 182 14.59 0.60 28.33
CA VAL A 182 15.87 0.48 27.65
C VAL A 182 16.54 -0.88 27.96
N ARG A 183 16.28 -1.44 29.15
CA ARG A 183 16.96 -2.64 29.67
C ARG A 183 16.40 -3.96 29.14
N ASP A 184 15.16 -3.99 28.68
CA ASP A 184 14.46 -5.22 28.22
C ASP A 184 14.46 -5.39 26.69
N GLY A 185 15.14 -4.50 25.96
CA GLY A 185 15.18 -4.49 24.50
C GLY A 185 13.90 -3.98 23.80
N SER A 186 12.84 -3.63 24.54
CA SER A 186 11.60 -3.08 23.98
C SER A 186 11.83 -1.74 23.27
N PHE A 187 12.76 -0.92 23.78
CA PHE A 187 13.18 0.33 23.15
C PHE A 187 13.76 0.11 21.75
N TRP A 188 14.71 -0.83 21.62
CA TRP A 188 15.35 -1.14 20.34
C TRP A 188 14.37 -1.75 19.34
N ASN A 189 13.44 -2.58 19.82
CA ASN A 189 12.36 -3.10 18.99
C ASN A 189 11.43 -1.98 18.49
N LEU A 190 11.13 -0.97 19.31
CA LEU A 190 10.34 0.17 18.89
C LEU A 190 11.09 1.03 17.87
N THR A 191 12.33 1.43 18.17
CA THR A 191 13.12 2.33 17.32
C THR A 191 13.45 1.72 15.96
N LYS A 192 13.59 0.39 15.86
CA LYS A 192 13.76 -0.31 14.57
C LYS A 192 12.66 0.03 13.55
N HIS A 193 11.43 0.29 13.99
CA HIS A 193 10.32 0.64 13.11
C HIS A 193 10.29 2.13 12.73
N LEU A 194 11.04 2.98 13.43
CA LEU A 194 11.19 4.41 13.15
C LEU A 194 12.37 4.70 12.23
N ARG A 195 13.33 3.77 12.13
CA ARG A 195 14.47 3.90 11.23
C ARG A 195 13.98 3.80 9.78
N LYS A 196 14.39 4.76 8.95
CA LYS A 196 14.20 4.70 7.50
C LYS A 196 14.88 3.42 7.01
N GLN A 197 14.15 2.59 6.27
CA GLN A 197 14.76 1.44 5.60
C GLN A 197 15.81 1.99 4.63
N TYR A 198 17.04 1.46 4.69
CA TYR A 198 18.10 1.85 3.76
C TYR A 198 17.55 1.70 2.33
N GLN A 199 17.56 2.81 1.60
CA GLN A 199 17.33 2.77 0.16
C GLN A 199 18.73 2.78 -0.46
N PRO A 200 19.09 1.77 -1.26
CA PRO A 200 20.33 1.83 -2.00
C PRO A 200 20.31 3.10 -2.86
N ILE A 201 21.39 3.86 -2.82
CA ILE A 201 21.60 4.96 -3.76
C ILE A 201 21.63 4.31 -5.15
N THR A 202 20.76 4.77 -6.04
CA THR A 202 20.75 4.30 -7.43
C THR A 202 22.01 4.77 -8.12
N SER A 203 22.57 3.96 -9.00
CA SER A 203 23.72 4.36 -9.80
C SER A 203 23.37 5.58 -10.67
N LEU A 204 24.36 6.43 -10.95
CA LEU A 204 24.18 7.56 -11.85
C LEU A 204 24.03 7.04 -13.29
N GLU A 205 22.93 7.42 -13.93
CA GLU A 205 22.60 7.04 -15.30
C GLU A 205 22.72 8.27 -16.21
N ASP A 206 23.36 8.11 -17.36
CA ASP A 206 23.40 9.11 -18.43
C ASP A 206 22.04 9.23 -19.14
N GLU A 207 21.86 10.25 -19.99
CA GLU A 207 20.65 10.43 -20.83
C GLU A 207 20.34 9.20 -21.71
N ASN A 208 21.38 8.41 -22.02
CA ASN A 208 21.29 7.17 -22.80
C ASN A 208 21.10 5.90 -21.94
N GLY A 209 20.99 6.02 -20.62
CA GLY A 209 20.86 4.89 -19.69
C GLY A 209 22.16 4.13 -19.41
N SER A 210 23.32 4.71 -19.76
CA SER A 210 24.63 4.16 -19.40
C SER A 210 24.97 4.48 -17.95
N ILE A 211 25.53 3.52 -17.22
CA ILE A 211 25.84 3.67 -15.80
C ILE A 211 27.32 4.04 -15.64
N ALA A 212 27.62 5.11 -14.90
CA ALA A 212 28.99 5.45 -14.51
C ALA A 212 29.50 4.46 -13.46
N MET A 213 30.66 3.86 -13.70
CA MET A 213 31.23 2.82 -12.82
C MET A 213 32.55 3.27 -12.16
N GLU A 214 33.27 4.19 -12.78
CA GLU A 214 34.51 4.76 -12.25
C GLU A 214 34.29 6.12 -11.57
N ASP A 215 35.12 6.44 -10.58
CA ASP A 215 34.99 7.68 -9.79
C ASP A 215 35.07 8.94 -10.66
N GLU A 216 35.91 8.94 -11.70
CA GLU A 216 36.05 10.06 -12.65
C GLU A 216 34.79 10.24 -13.51
N GLU A 217 34.21 9.15 -13.99
CA GLU A 217 32.97 9.15 -14.76
C GLU A 217 31.79 9.65 -13.92
N ILE A 218 31.71 9.19 -12.67
CA ILE A 218 30.69 9.62 -11.70
C ILE A 218 30.79 11.12 -11.45
N ALA A 219 31.99 11.65 -11.24
CA ALA A 219 32.23 13.06 -11.00
C ALA A 219 31.86 13.91 -12.23
N ALA A 220 32.27 13.49 -13.42
CA ALA A 220 31.94 14.18 -14.67
C ALA A 220 30.43 14.16 -14.96
N MET A 221 29.78 13.01 -14.75
CA MET A 221 28.33 12.87 -14.94
C MET A 221 27.56 13.73 -13.93
N ALA A 222 27.98 13.73 -12.66
CA ALA A 222 27.41 14.62 -11.66
C ALA A 222 27.56 16.10 -12.08
N ALA A 223 28.75 16.53 -12.47
CA ALA A 223 29.00 17.91 -12.90
C ALA A 223 28.09 18.34 -14.06
N ARG A 224 27.95 17.51 -15.11
CA ARG A 224 27.04 17.78 -16.24
C ARG A 224 25.58 17.89 -15.80
N THR A 225 25.16 16.97 -14.92
CA THR A 225 23.79 16.97 -14.39
C THR A 225 23.52 18.26 -13.64
N PHE A 226 24.45 18.69 -12.76
CA PHE A 226 24.33 19.95 -12.02
C PHE A 226 24.29 21.16 -12.95
N ASP A 227 25.16 21.22 -13.96
CA ASP A 227 25.20 22.33 -14.94
C ASP A 227 23.87 22.51 -15.68
N GLY A 228 23.25 21.39 -16.11
CA GLY A 228 21.95 21.42 -16.78
C GLY A 228 20.79 21.93 -15.92
N TYR A 229 20.80 21.65 -14.61
CA TYR A 229 19.76 22.11 -13.67
C TYR A 229 20.01 23.52 -13.13
N HIS A 230 21.27 23.94 -13.05
CA HIS A 230 21.69 25.23 -12.49
C HIS A 230 22.13 26.18 -13.59
N GLN A 231 21.22 26.49 -14.52
CA GLN A 231 21.44 27.60 -15.44
C GLN A 231 21.33 28.91 -14.66
N VAL A 232 22.44 29.64 -14.55
CA VAL A 232 22.46 30.98 -13.99
C VAL A 232 21.67 31.88 -14.97
N PRO A 233 20.66 32.65 -14.54
CA PRO A 233 20.00 33.63 -15.41
C PRO A 233 21.03 34.64 -15.92
N ASP A 234 20.75 35.31 -17.05
CA ASP A 234 21.61 36.33 -17.66
C ASP A 234 22.14 37.28 -16.57
N THR A 235 23.40 37.08 -16.20
CA THR A 235 24.04 37.71 -15.05
C THR A 235 24.82 38.90 -15.57
N ASP A 236 24.69 40.03 -14.89
CA ASP A 236 25.43 41.24 -15.24
C ASP A 236 26.94 41.05 -15.02
N GLN A 237 27.73 41.66 -15.90
CA GLN A 237 29.19 41.52 -15.96
C GLN A 237 29.87 41.78 -14.60
N GLU A 238 29.33 42.73 -13.82
CA GLU A 238 29.86 43.11 -12.50
C GLU A 238 29.75 41.95 -11.48
N THR A 239 28.65 41.21 -11.51
CA THR A 239 28.45 40.05 -10.64
C THR A 239 29.39 38.90 -11.00
N VAL A 240 29.67 38.70 -12.29
CA VAL A 240 30.63 37.68 -12.76
C VAL A 240 32.05 38.00 -12.27
N GLU A 241 32.50 39.24 -12.48
CA GLU A 241 33.83 39.71 -12.06
C GLU A 241 34.00 39.61 -10.53
N HIS A 242 32.95 39.90 -9.77
CA HIS A 242 32.99 39.76 -8.32
C HIS A 242 33.13 38.29 -7.87
N VAL A 243 32.39 37.37 -8.50
CA VAL A 243 32.47 35.93 -8.18
C VAL A 243 33.85 35.37 -8.54
N GLU A 244 34.40 35.74 -9.70
CA GLU A 244 35.75 35.32 -10.09
C GLU A 244 36.81 35.80 -9.10
N GLN A 245 36.76 37.07 -8.68
CA GLN A 245 37.68 37.60 -7.66
C GLN A 245 37.58 36.84 -6.33
N VAL A 246 36.37 36.48 -5.91
CA VAL A 246 36.15 35.74 -4.65
C VAL A 246 36.65 34.30 -4.77
N VAL A 247 36.43 33.64 -5.91
CA VAL A 247 36.91 32.28 -6.17
C VAL A 247 38.44 32.26 -6.24
N ASP A 248 39.06 33.20 -6.94
CA ASP A 248 40.53 33.32 -7.02
C ASP A 248 41.14 33.57 -5.65
N LEU A 249 40.54 34.46 -4.86
CA LEU A 249 40.99 34.72 -3.49
C LEU A 249 40.85 33.47 -2.60
N PHE A 250 39.80 32.68 -2.79
CA PHE A 250 39.61 31.42 -2.07
C PHE A 250 40.65 30.37 -2.45
N LEU A 251 40.95 30.21 -3.74
CA LEU A 251 41.96 29.26 -4.23
C LEU A 251 43.39 29.67 -3.84
N LEU A 252 43.67 30.97 -3.72
CA LEU A 252 44.94 31.48 -3.20
C LEU A 252 45.12 31.17 -1.70
N ASN A 253 44.04 31.22 -0.92
CA ASN A 253 44.06 30.93 0.51
C ASN A 253 43.98 29.42 0.82
N HIS A 254 43.49 28.63 -0.13
CA HIS A 254 43.36 27.17 -0.04
C HIS A 254 43.91 26.52 -1.31
N PRO A 255 45.25 26.47 -1.48
CA PRO A 255 45.84 25.85 -2.65
C PRO A 255 45.42 24.37 -2.72
N PRO A 256 45.14 23.84 -3.92
CA PRO A 256 44.75 22.44 -4.07
C PRO A 256 45.85 21.53 -3.53
N PHE A 257 45.45 20.45 -2.83
CA PHE A 257 46.39 19.53 -2.19
C PHE A 257 47.38 18.96 -3.22
N PRO A 258 48.71 19.02 -2.95
CA PRO A 258 49.71 18.46 -3.84
C PRO A 258 49.65 16.93 -3.74
N GLY A 259 48.88 16.29 -4.62
CA GLY A 259 48.73 14.83 -4.59
C GLY A 259 48.05 14.16 -5.79
N SER A 260 47.49 14.87 -6.77
CA SER A 260 46.80 14.22 -7.91
C SER A 260 47.62 14.14 -9.20
N ALA A 261 48.92 14.45 -9.17
CA ALA A 261 49.81 14.26 -10.32
C ALA A 261 50.81 13.14 -10.00
N GLY A 262 50.42 11.89 -10.23
CA GLY A 262 51.36 10.77 -10.14
C GLY A 262 50.76 9.43 -9.74
N ARG A 263 49.92 8.86 -10.60
CA ARG A 263 49.85 7.39 -10.76
C ARG A 263 49.30 7.08 -12.15
N LEU A 264 50.22 6.97 -13.11
CA LEU A 264 50.05 6.12 -14.28
C LEU A 264 50.33 4.66 -13.86
#